data_AF-A0A8U0SKF7-F1
#
_entry.id   AF-A0A8U0SKF7-F1
#
_cell.length_a   1.000
_cell.length_b   1.000
_cell.length_c   1.000
_cell.angle_alpha   90.00
_cell.angle_beta   90.00
_cell.angle_gamma   90.00
#
_symmetry.space_group_name_H-M   'P 1'
#
loop_
_entity.id
_entity.type
_entity.pdbx_description
1 polymer ?
#
loop_
_entity_poly.entity_id
_entity_poly.type
_entity_poly.pdbx_seq_one_letter_code
_entity_poly.pdbx_strand_id
1 'polypeptide(L)'
;MPREKEGKQKTKGTPLPIVPILRKFLKTYEKHCVQTQTAVCPAIRQDLKTSINNEQILRKFMLVRPGDSPTSILPISLEPLLMTIRDECYMLGKEICIWSLQLSNPEIARLASLLELKGSAACPFTSLELTDCRMDLWSLQRLGRALPRSHLRSLILDYSRFGKEEVESLFSGLENNQRLQALSLRYCGLGPQSGPRLGTIICQTAISELHLDGNFLQCSGALALLRPIADYAEMQGREQPAMAPPDPGSPPHQLQAKQRGSSALNQITESPGTLTQKTTSGKERRKKGIKKKIKDLTEAGPWLVKLYLADNGIDRRGKEGGNGLLEFTQILTCLITYSAHLREIDLRNNVLGEMAAADILEALRARKTG
;
A
#
# COMPACT_ATOMS: atom_id res chain seq x y z
N MET A 1 35.38 -5.51 53.42
CA MET A 1 34.83 -4.66 52.34
C MET A 1 34.88 -5.44 51.02
N PRO A 2 33.75 -5.79 50.40
CA PRO A 2 33.71 -6.18 48.99
C PRO A 2 33.70 -4.94 48.08
N ARG A 3 34.33 -5.01 46.90
CA ARG A 3 34.32 -3.90 45.93
C ARG A 3 33.04 -3.90 45.11
N GLU A 4 32.39 -2.75 45.00
CA GLU A 4 31.28 -2.55 44.07
C GLU A 4 31.77 -2.67 42.61
N LYS A 5 30.91 -3.21 41.74
CA LYS A 5 31.14 -3.21 40.29
C LYS A 5 30.23 -2.15 39.67
N GLU A 6 30.81 -1.00 39.32
CA GLU A 6 30.09 0.03 38.57
C GLU A 6 29.58 -0.53 37.23
N GLY A 7 28.26 -0.68 37.13
CA GLY A 7 27.60 -1.07 35.90
C GLY A 7 27.67 0.06 34.89
N LYS A 8 28.63 0.00 33.94
CA LYS A 8 28.75 0.96 32.84
C LYS A 8 27.40 1.15 32.14
N GLN A 9 26.74 2.27 32.40
CA GLN A 9 25.50 2.64 31.72
C GLN A 9 25.79 2.75 30.22
N LYS A 10 24.98 2.08 29.39
CA LYS A 10 25.00 2.34 27.95
C LYS A 10 24.55 3.76 27.72
N THR A 11 25.44 4.60 27.19
CA THR A 11 25.13 5.97 26.78
C THR A 11 23.96 5.95 25.81
N LYS A 12 22.83 6.54 26.22
CA LYS A 12 21.76 6.91 25.28
C LYS A 12 22.36 7.90 24.29
N GLY A 13 22.22 7.63 22.99
CA GLY A 13 22.72 8.52 21.95
C GLY A 13 22.13 9.92 22.10
N THR A 14 22.93 10.94 21.79
CA THR A 14 22.54 12.35 21.86
C THR A 14 21.22 12.57 21.11
N PRO A 15 20.24 13.29 21.70
CA PRO A 15 19.00 13.63 21.00
C PRO A 15 19.28 14.31 19.65
N LEU A 16 18.51 13.93 18.61
CA LEU A 16 18.59 14.57 17.31
C LEU A 16 18.29 16.08 17.45
N PRO A 17 19.10 16.98 16.85
CA PRO A 17 18.90 18.43 16.95
C PRO A 17 17.77 18.91 16.03
N ILE A 18 16.54 18.49 16.33
CA ILE A 18 15.32 18.71 15.53
C ILE A 18 15.11 20.19 15.26
N VAL A 19 15.16 21.04 16.30
CA VAL A 19 14.92 22.48 16.18
C VAL A 19 15.91 23.18 15.25
N PRO A 20 17.25 22.99 15.37
CA PRO A 20 18.21 23.45 14.35
C PRO A 20 17.93 22.95 12.94
N ILE A 21 17.63 21.66 12.75
CA ILE A 21 17.35 21.06 11.44
C ILE A 21 16.14 21.75 10.79
N LEU A 22 15.02 21.86 11.50
CA LEU A 22 13.79 22.46 10.97
C LEU A 22 13.91 23.97 10.75
N ARG A 23 14.67 24.70 11.60
CA ARG A 23 14.98 26.12 11.37
C ARG A 23 15.83 26.33 10.12
N LYS A 24 16.80 25.45 9.85
CA LYS A 24 17.59 25.46 8.61
C LYS A 24 16.71 25.15 7.40
N PHE A 25 15.91 24.08 7.48
CA PHE A 25 14.96 23.68 6.43
C PHE A 25 13.99 24.81 6.06
N LEU A 26 13.35 25.46 7.05
CA LEU A 26 12.44 26.58 6.81
C LEU A 26 13.13 27.74 6.09
N LYS A 27 14.36 28.12 6.51
CA LYS A 27 15.13 29.20 5.87
C LYS A 27 15.52 28.85 4.44
N THR A 28 15.90 27.60 4.18
CA THR A 28 16.24 27.10 2.84
C THR A 28 15.00 27.00 1.93
N TYR A 29 13.85 26.58 2.46
CA TYR A 29 12.56 26.60 1.74
C TYR A 29 12.11 28.02 1.37
N GLU A 30 12.11 28.97 2.32
CA GLU A 30 11.76 30.36 2.06
C GLU A 30 12.72 31.00 1.02
N LYS A 31 14.01 30.66 1.04
CA LYS A 31 14.98 31.05 0.01
C LYS A 31 14.63 30.45 -1.36
N HIS A 32 14.34 29.16 -1.46
CA HIS A 32 14.01 28.53 -2.74
C HIS A 32 12.69 29.06 -3.35
N CYS A 33 11.70 29.40 -2.52
CA CYS A 33 10.47 30.07 -2.99
C CYS A 33 10.78 31.40 -3.69
N VAL A 34 11.69 32.22 -3.11
CA VAL A 34 12.16 33.46 -3.75
C VAL A 34 12.93 33.17 -5.05
N GLN A 35 13.83 32.17 -5.05
CA GLN A 35 14.60 31.80 -6.25
C GLN A 35 13.75 31.31 -7.42
N THR A 36 12.62 30.65 -7.14
CA THR A 36 11.70 30.09 -8.15
C THR A 36 10.44 30.94 -8.36
N GLN A 37 10.43 32.17 -7.82
CA GLN A 37 9.37 33.17 -8.01
C GLN A 37 7.96 32.67 -7.63
N THR A 38 7.86 31.91 -6.54
CA THR A 38 6.63 31.26 -6.07
C THR A 38 6.30 31.63 -4.62
N ALA A 39 5.02 31.58 -4.26
CA ALA A 39 4.57 31.85 -2.90
C ALA A 39 5.02 30.75 -1.92
N VAL A 40 5.44 31.16 -0.72
CA VAL A 40 5.72 30.24 0.40
C VAL A 40 4.41 29.61 0.85
N CYS A 41 4.29 28.28 0.80
CA CYS A 41 3.04 27.61 1.16
C CYS A 41 2.66 27.84 2.63
N PRO A 42 1.46 28.38 2.94
CA PRO A 42 1.06 28.65 4.32
C PRO A 42 1.05 27.40 5.21
N ALA A 43 0.58 26.26 4.69
CA ALA A 43 0.54 24.99 5.41
C ALA A 43 1.95 24.52 5.80
N ILE A 44 2.86 24.33 4.84
CA ILE A 44 4.26 23.95 5.09
C ILE A 44 4.94 24.92 6.08
N ARG A 45 4.70 26.23 5.94
CA ARG A 45 5.27 27.25 6.84
C ARG A 45 4.73 27.10 8.27
N GLN A 46 3.44 26.80 8.43
CA GLN A 46 2.81 26.62 9.73
C GLN A 46 3.20 25.29 10.38
N ASP A 47 3.28 24.21 9.60
CA ASP A 47 3.71 22.88 10.04
C ASP A 47 5.16 22.91 10.54
N LEU A 48 6.06 23.57 9.80
CA LEU A 48 7.45 23.79 10.21
C LEU A 48 7.54 24.59 11.51
N LYS A 49 6.82 25.72 11.62
CA LYS A 49 6.79 26.54 12.85
C LYS A 49 6.24 25.77 14.06
N THR A 50 5.16 25.03 13.87
CA THR A 50 4.53 24.22 14.93
C THR A 50 5.48 23.10 15.38
N SER A 51 6.14 22.43 14.44
CA SER A 51 7.14 21.39 14.71
C SER A 51 8.38 21.94 15.42
N ILE A 52 8.83 23.16 15.07
CA ILE A 52 9.92 23.88 15.75
C ILE A 52 9.54 24.22 17.19
N ASN A 53 8.32 24.73 17.42
CA ASN A 53 7.87 25.14 18.75
C ASN A 53 7.63 23.94 19.69
N ASN A 54 7.19 22.81 19.14
CA ASN A 54 6.89 21.58 19.90
C ASN A 54 8.09 20.61 19.99
N GLU A 55 9.25 20.97 19.42
CA GLU A 55 10.44 20.11 19.26
C GLU A 55 10.18 18.76 18.54
N GLN A 56 9.18 18.72 17.66
CA GLN A 56 8.72 17.50 16.99
C GLN A 56 9.29 17.33 15.59
N ILE A 57 9.44 16.07 15.15
CA ILE A 57 9.86 15.73 13.79
C ILE A 57 8.71 15.95 12.82
N LEU A 58 8.86 16.88 11.86
CA LEU A 58 7.89 17.02 10.77
C LEU A 58 7.98 15.81 9.82
N ARG A 59 6.91 15.00 9.77
CA ARG A 59 6.84 13.77 8.96
C ARG A 59 6.03 13.90 7.67
N LYS A 60 5.04 14.78 7.67
CA LYS A 60 4.12 15.04 6.55
C LYS A 60 4.40 16.43 6.00
N PHE A 61 4.50 16.58 4.69
CA PHE A 61 4.51 17.89 4.04
C PHE A 61 3.19 18.06 3.28
N MET A 62 2.44 19.10 3.63
CA MET A 62 1.14 19.43 3.03
C MET A 62 1.27 20.67 2.14
N LEU A 63 1.27 20.46 0.82
CA LEU A 63 1.35 21.52 -0.20
C LEU A 63 -0.05 21.76 -0.80
N VAL A 64 -0.77 22.71 -0.23
CA VAL A 64 -2.16 23.01 -0.60
C VAL A 64 -2.24 24.43 -1.18
N ARG A 65 -3.03 24.60 -2.25
CA ARG A 65 -3.35 25.90 -2.82
C ARG A 65 -4.07 26.79 -1.78
N PRO A 66 -3.72 28.07 -1.60
CA PRO A 66 -4.48 28.94 -0.70
C PRO A 66 -5.86 29.17 -1.32
N GLY A 67 -6.92 28.80 -0.61
CA GLY A 67 -8.30 29.00 -1.07
C GLY A 67 -8.64 30.49 -1.10
N ASP A 68 -8.79 31.03 -2.31
CA ASP A 68 -9.35 32.34 -2.69
C ASP A 68 -8.97 33.58 -1.86
N SER A 69 -7.85 33.52 -1.12
CA SER A 69 -7.29 34.66 -0.40
C SER A 69 -6.63 35.63 -1.40
N PRO A 70 -7.08 36.88 -1.55
CA PRO A 70 -6.56 37.82 -2.56
C PRO A 70 -5.13 38.32 -2.29
N THR A 71 -4.48 37.84 -1.24
CA THR A 71 -3.17 38.28 -0.75
C THR A 71 -1.95 37.59 -1.38
N SER A 72 -2.13 36.57 -2.23
CA SER A 72 -1.03 35.91 -2.95
C SER A 72 -1.18 36.03 -4.46
N ILE A 73 -0.44 36.98 -5.05
CA ILE A 73 -0.38 37.18 -6.51
C ILE A 73 0.41 36.04 -7.19
N LEU A 74 1.40 35.46 -6.49
CA LEU A 74 2.22 34.37 -7.02
C LEU A 74 1.56 33.00 -6.79
N PRO A 75 1.66 32.07 -7.76
CA PRO A 75 1.23 30.69 -7.59
C PRO A 75 2.14 29.94 -6.61
N ILE A 76 1.65 28.83 -6.06
CA ILE A 76 2.46 27.85 -5.32
C ILE A 76 2.97 26.78 -6.28
N SER A 77 4.26 26.48 -6.21
CA SER A 77 4.94 25.38 -6.90
C SER A 77 5.43 24.32 -5.89
N LEU A 78 5.55 23.08 -6.36
CA LEU A 78 6.19 21.96 -5.67
C LEU A 78 7.72 22.07 -5.66
N GLU A 79 8.31 22.78 -6.63
CA GLU A 79 9.75 22.89 -6.84
C GLU A 79 10.56 23.23 -5.57
N PRO A 80 10.21 24.27 -4.77
CA PRO A 80 11.02 24.66 -3.62
C PRO A 80 11.06 23.59 -2.53
N LEU A 81 9.98 22.82 -2.37
CA LEU A 81 9.92 21.74 -1.39
C LEU A 81 10.86 20.60 -1.80
N LEU A 82 10.85 20.21 -3.08
CA LEU A 82 11.73 19.16 -3.60
C LEU A 82 13.21 19.58 -3.56
N MET A 83 13.50 20.85 -3.88
CA MET A 83 14.84 21.44 -3.70
C MET A 83 15.28 21.38 -2.23
N THR A 84 14.45 21.85 -1.30
CA THR A 84 14.79 21.86 0.14
C THR A 84 15.02 20.45 0.68
N ILE A 85 14.16 19.48 0.36
CA ILE A 85 14.30 18.08 0.79
C ILE A 85 15.65 17.50 0.37
N ARG A 86 16.11 17.85 -0.84
CA ARG A 86 17.40 17.42 -1.39
C ARG A 86 18.58 18.16 -0.76
N ASP A 87 18.57 19.48 -0.78
CA ASP A 87 19.71 20.32 -0.35
C ASP A 87 19.93 20.27 1.18
N GLU A 88 18.88 19.97 1.95
CA GLU A 88 18.94 19.74 3.40
C GLU A 88 19.03 18.25 3.79
N CYS A 89 19.08 17.33 2.80
CA CYS A 89 19.10 15.87 3.01
C CYS A 89 18.05 15.38 4.03
N TYR A 90 16.79 15.81 3.90
CA TYR A 90 15.78 15.67 4.95
C TYR A 90 15.19 14.25 5.06
N MET A 91 15.96 13.31 5.62
CA MET A 91 15.61 11.88 5.71
C MET A 91 14.55 11.52 6.79
N LEU A 92 13.97 12.52 7.46
CA LEU A 92 12.99 12.31 8.54
C LEU A 92 11.52 12.28 8.07
N GLY A 93 11.26 12.77 6.85
CA GLY A 93 9.93 12.77 6.22
C GLY A 93 9.38 11.36 5.97
N LYS A 94 8.06 11.26 5.77
CA LYS A 94 7.32 10.01 5.52
C LYS A 94 6.19 10.20 4.49
N GLU A 95 5.58 11.36 4.44
CA GLU A 95 4.43 11.65 3.57
C GLU A 95 4.62 12.98 2.81
N ILE A 96 4.22 13.00 1.55
CA ILE A 96 4.04 14.23 0.75
C ILE A 96 2.59 14.22 0.25
N CYS A 97 1.86 15.29 0.57
CA CYS A 97 0.46 15.48 0.18
C CYS A 97 0.33 16.80 -0.57
N ILE A 98 -0.21 16.75 -1.79
CA ILE A 98 -0.31 17.89 -2.71
C ILE A 98 -1.74 17.95 -3.21
N TRP A 99 -2.44 19.06 -2.97
CA TRP A 99 -3.87 19.20 -3.26
C TRP A 99 -4.20 20.40 -4.14
N SER A 100 -5.01 20.19 -5.18
CA SER A 100 -5.54 21.23 -6.09
C SER A 100 -4.47 22.10 -6.77
N LEU A 101 -3.32 21.49 -7.10
CA LEU A 101 -2.24 22.09 -7.90
C LEU A 101 -2.27 21.54 -9.33
N GLN A 102 -1.93 22.40 -10.29
CA GLN A 102 -1.50 21.96 -11.61
C GLN A 102 0.01 21.71 -11.56
N LEU A 103 0.42 20.46 -11.75
CA LEU A 103 1.82 20.05 -11.60
C LEU A 103 2.49 20.00 -12.97
N SER A 104 3.58 20.74 -13.11
CA SER A 104 4.33 20.79 -14.36
C SER A 104 5.24 19.58 -14.54
N ASN A 105 5.52 19.25 -15.80
CA ASN A 105 6.38 18.12 -16.17
C ASN A 105 7.77 18.16 -15.47
N PRO A 106 8.45 19.32 -15.30
CA PRO A 106 9.67 19.40 -14.50
C PRO A 106 9.49 19.08 -13.00
N GLU A 107 8.41 19.50 -12.37
CA GLU A 107 8.11 19.20 -10.96
C GLU A 107 7.86 17.70 -10.78
N ILE A 108 7.06 17.08 -11.66
CA ILE A 108 6.83 15.63 -11.66
C ILE A 108 8.12 14.86 -11.98
N ALA A 109 8.96 15.35 -12.88
CA ALA A 109 10.27 14.76 -13.17
C ALA A 109 11.16 14.70 -11.93
N ARG A 110 11.17 15.78 -11.12
CA ARG A 110 11.96 15.89 -9.89
C ARG A 110 11.35 15.10 -8.74
N LEU A 111 10.02 15.08 -8.60
CA LEU A 111 9.31 14.20 -7.64
C LEU A 111 9.63 12.73 -7.94
N ALA A 112 9.52 12.31 -9.19
CA ALA A 112 9.85 10.96 -9.62
C ALA A 112 11.35 10.64 -9.39
N SER A 113 12.27 11.59 -9.62
CA SER A 113 13.69 11.43 -9.30
C SER A 113 13.97 11.36 -7.80
N LEU A 114 13.21 12.06 -6.95
CA LEU A 114 13.26 11.94 -5.49
C LEU A 114 12.80 10.55 -5.03
N LEU A 115 11.74 10.00 -5.62
CA LEU A 115 11.24 8.64 -5.33
C LEU A 115 12.27 7.56 -5.74
N GLU A 116 13.02 7.78 -6.81
CA GLU A 116 14.01 6.84 -7.35
C GLU A 116 15.33 6.76 -6.55
N LEU A 117 15.53 7.60 -5.52
CA LEU A 117 16.76 7.62 -4.72
C LEU A 117 17.01 6.31 -3.95
N LYS A 118 18.28 5.86 -3.95
CA LYS A 118 18.75 4.58 -3.39
C LYS A 118 20.02 4.75 -2.56
N GLY A 119 20.41 3.69 -1.84
CA GLY A 119 21.63 3.64 -1.04
C GLY A 119 21.52 4.46 0.25
N SER A 120 22.63 5.04 0.71
CA SER A 120 22.72 5.81 1.96
C SER A 120 21.85 7.08 2.00
N ALA A 121 21.27 7.48 0.87
CA ALA A 121 20.32 8.58 0.73
C ALA A 121 18.98 8.12 0.10
N ALA A 122 18.57 6.88 0.38
CA ALA A 122 17.30 6.33 -0.11
C ALA A 122 16.10 7.21 0.26
N CYS A 123 15.12 7.30 -0.65
CA CYS A 123 13.94 8.14 -0.46
C CYS A 123 13.22 7.82 0.86
N PRO A 124 13.05 8.79 1.78
CA PRO A 124 12.47 8.52 3.10
C PRO A 124 10.94 8.40 3.06
N PHE A 125 10.30 8.81 1.96
CA PHE A 125 8.85 8.90 1.81
C PHE A 125 8.23 7.55 1.50
N THR A 126 7.18 7.21 2.25
CA THR A 126 6.42 5.96 2.17
C THR A 126 4.95 6.18 1.79
N SER A 127 4.48 7.44 1.77
CA SER A 127 3.18 7.83 1.21
C SER A 127 3.35 9.00 0.24
N LEU A 128 2.62 8.95 -0.87
CA LEU A 128 2.47 10.05 -1.81
C LEU A 128 0.97 10.26 -2.11
N GLU A 129 0.52 11.49 -2.00
CA GLU A 129 -0.87 11.89 -2.22
C GLU A 129 -0.92 13.09 -3.17
N LEU A 130 -1.54 12.92 -4.34
CA LEU A 130 -1.72 13.92 -5.40
C LEU A 130 -3.21 14.07 -5.70
N THR A 131 -3.92 14.82 -4.85
CA THR A 131 -5.38 14.92 -4.87
C THR A 131 -5.83 16.14 -5.69
N ASP A 132 -6.76 15.97 -6.64
CA ASP A 132 -7.15 17.04 -7.59
C ASP A 132 -5.91 17.65 -8.31
N CYS A 133 -4.94 16.80 -8.65
CA CYS A 133 -3.66 17.23 -9.22
C CYS A 133 -3.69 17.07 -10.75
N ARG A 134 -3.74 18.19 -11.46
CA ARG A 134 -3.70 18.18 -12.93
C ARG A 134 -2.29 17.82 -13.40
N MET A 135 -2.19 16.71 -14.13
CA MET A 135 -0.99 16.15 -14.74
C MET A 135 -1.31 15.75 -16.18
N ASP A 136 -0.34 15.82 -17.08
CA ASP A 136 -0.48 15.31 -18.44
C ASP A 136 -0.06 13.83 -18.55
N LEU A 137 -0.29 13.23 -19.73
CA LEU A 137 0.13 11.86 -20.04
C LEU A 137 1.64 11.63 -19.80
N TRP A 138 2.48 12.60 -20.17
CA TRP A 138 3.92 12.51 -19.95
C TRP A 138 4.26 12.45 -18.46
N SER A 139 3.61 13.26 -17.63
CA SER A 139 3.80 13.30 -16.18
C SER A 139 3.40 11.98 -15.52
N LEU A 140 2.26 11.41 -15.92
CA LEU A 140 1.83 10.11 -15.39
C LEU A 140 2.72 8.95 -15.88
N GLN A 141 3.23 9.00 -17.12
CA GLN A 141 4.28 8.08 -17.58
C GLN A 141 5.59 8.24 -16.80
N ARG A 142 6.00 9.47 -16.47
CA ARG A 142 7.22 9.74 -15.71
C ARG A 142 7.12 9.28 -14.26
N LEU A 143 5.96 9.48 -13.63
CA LEU A 143 5.63 9.00 -12.30
C LEU A 143 5.56 7.47 -12.28
N GLY A 144 4.80 6.85 -13.20
CA GLY A 144 4.67 5.40 -13.33
C GLY A 144 6.01 4.69 -13.44
N ARG A 145 6.95 5.21 -14.25
CA ARG A 145 8.32 4.68 -14.38
C ARG A 145 9.14 4.73 -13.08
N ALA A 146 8.79 5.58 -12.12
CA ALA A 146 9.46 5.67 -10.82
C ALA A 146 8.84 4.73 -9.76
N LEU A 147 7.57 4.35 -9.87
CA LEU A 147 6.86 3.57 -8.85
C LEU A 147 7.57 2.24 -8.48
N PRO A 148 8.08 1.40 -9.41
CA PRO A 148 8.78 0.14 -9.06
C PRO A 148 10.11 0.36 -8.32
N ARG A 149 10.71 1.54 -8.49
CA ARG A 149 11.98 1.95 -7.88
C ARG A 149 11.78 2.64 -6.52
N SER A 150 10.56 3.12 -6.26
CA SER A 150 10.19 3.86 -5.06
C SER A 150 10.15 3.01 -3.79
N HIS A 151 10.05 3.69 -2.65
CA HIS A 151 9.82 3.09 -1.33
C HIS A 151 8.37 3.31 -0.83
N LEU A 152 7.45 3.68 -1.74
CA LEU A 152 6.06 3.95 -1.41
C LEU A 152 5.32 2.68 -0.98
N ARG A 153 4.55 2.81 0.11
CA ARG A 153 3.55 1.85 0.59
C ARG A 153 2.12 2.34 0.33
N SER A 154 1.92 3.65 0.18
CA SER A 154 0.63 4.25 -0.17
C SER A 154 0.79 5.22 -1.34
N LEU A 155 -0.15 5.18 -2.27
CA LEU A 155 -0.28 6.10 -3.40
C LEU A 155 -1.76 6.50 -3.54
N ILE A 156 -2.03 7.79 -3.42
CA ILE A 156 -3.37 8.39 -3.56
C ILE A 156 -3.31 9.37 -4.73
N LEU A 157 -4.19 9.21 -5.73
CA LEU A 157 -4.30 10.11 -6.88
C LEU A 157 -5.73 10.65 -7.06
N ASP A 158 -6.52 10.64 -6.00
CA ASP A 158 -7.97 10.90 -6.02
C ASP A 158 -8.36 12.23 -6.70
N TYR A 159 -9.53 12.26 -7.32
CA TYR A 159 -10.10 13.37 -8.11
C TYR A 159 -9.28 13.78 -9.35
N SER A 160 -8.14 13.12 -9.61
CA SER A 160 -7.36 13.33 -10.83
C SER A 160 -8.00 12.52 -11.98
N ARG A 161 -8.78 13.18 -12.84
CA ARG A 161 -9.46 12.53 -13.96
C ARG A 161 -8.45 12.09 -15.04
N PHE A 162 -8.42 10.80 -15.34
CA PHE A 162 -7.48 10.20 -16.29
C PHE A 162 -8.16 9.76 -17.60
N GLY A 163 -7.45 9.90 -18.71
CA GLY A 163 -7.79 9.23 -19.98
C GLY A 163 -7.31 7.78 -20.01
N LYS A 164 -7.57 7.08 -21.12
CA LYS A 164 -7.23 5.65 -21.26
C LYS A 164 -5.71 5.41 -21.22
N GLU A 165 -4.94 6.27 -21.88
CA GLU A 165 -3.50 6.11 -22.02
C GLU A 165 -2.77 6.44 -20.73
N GLU A 166 -3.30 7.40 -19.97
CA GLU A 166 -2.87 7.79 -18.63
C GLU A 166 -3.07 6.63 -17.64
N VAL A 167 -4.24 6.00 -17.66
CA VAL A 167 -4.56 4.82 -16.83
C VAL A 167 -3.62 3.65 -17.15
N GLU A 168 -3.45 3.29 -18.43
CA GLU A 168 -2.52 2.22 -18.81
C GLU A 168 -1.05 2.55 -18.47
N SER A 169 -0.66 3.82 -18.56
CA SER A 169 0.69 4.29 -18.18
C SER A 169 0.95 4.15 -16.68
N LEU A 170 -0.04 4.50 -15.84
CA LEU A 170 0.02 4.29 -14.40
C LEU A 170 0.04 2.79 -14.05
N PHE A 171 -0.84 2.02 -14.67
CA PHE A 171 -0.98 0.57 -14.47
C PHE A 171 0.30 -0.19 -14.83
N SER A 172 0.92 0.13 -15.97
CA SER A 172 2.22 -0.42 -16.38
C SER A 172 3.36 -0.04 -15.41
N GLY A 173 3.23 1.09 -14.69
CA GLY A 173 4.14 1.47 -13.61
C GLY A 173 3.89 0.74 -12.27
N LEU A 174 2.74 0.09 -12.11
CA LEU A 174 2.40 -0.70 -10.93
C LEU A 174 2.72 -2.19 -11.07
N GLU A 175 2.87 -2.70 -12.30
CA GLU A 175 3.19 -4.11 -12.57
C GLU A 175 4.40 -4.60 -11.76
N ASN A 176 4.24 -5.75 -11.09
CA ASN A 176 5.24 -6.39 -10.23
C ASN A 176 5.71 -5.54 -9.02
N ASN A 177 5.02 -4.46 -8.64
CA ASN A 177 5.39 -3.65 -7.46
C ASN A 177 5.18 -4.40 -6.12
N GLN A 178 6.29 -4.82 -5.51
CA GLN A 178 6.33 -5.57 -4.24
C GLN A 178 6.28 -4.69 -2.98
N ARG A 179 6.08 -3.37 -3.09
CA ARG A 179 6.14 -2.43 -1.94
C ARG A 179 4.86 -1.64 -1.69
N LEU A 180 4.11 -1.34 -2.76
CA LEU A 180 2.85 -0.60 -2.61
C LEU A 180 1.79 -1.51 -1.99
N GLN A 181 1.22 -1.08 -0.86
CA GLN A 181 0.23 -1.82 -0.07
C GLN A 181 -1.17 -1.20 -0.18
N ALA A 182 -1.24 0.13 -0.36
CA ALA A 182 -2.48 0.89 -0.54
C ALA A 182 -2.46 1.70 -1.84
N LEU A 183 -3.56 1.66 -2.59
CA LEU A 183 -3.79 2.44 -3.81
C LEU A 183 -5.18 3.08 -3.78
N SER A 184 -5.24 4.40 -4.04
CA SER A 184 -6.49 5.15 -4.15
C SER A 184 -6.57 5.90 -5.47
N LEU A 185 -7.65 5.64 -6.22
CA LEU A 185 -7.98 6.23 -7.52
C LEU A 185 -9.46 6.66 -7.54
N ARG A 186 -9.93 7.29 -6.46
CA ARG A 186 -11.32 7.72 -6.32
C ARG A 186 -11.64 8.86 -7.26
N TYR A 187 -12.84 8.87 -7.84
CA TYR A 187 -13.28 9.93 -8.76
C TYR A 187 -12.32 10.20 -9.95
N CYS A 188 -11.48 9.23 -10.31
CA CYS A 188 -10.51 9.32 -11.43
C CYS A 188 -11.16 9.11 -12.81
N GLY A 189 -12.42 8.71 -12.88
CA GLY A 189 -13.14 8.44 -14.13
C GLY A 189 -12.84 7.08 -14.77
N LEU A 190 -12.41 6.10 -13.95
CA LEU A 190 -12.15 4.73 -14.40
C LEU A 190 -13.45 4.09 -14.93
N GLY A 191 -13.37 3.48 -16.11
CA GLY A 191 -14.49 2.77 -16.75
C GLY A 191 -14.31 1.25 -16.74
N PRO A 192 -15.26 0.47 -17.30
CA PRO A 192 -15.23 -0.99 -17.21
C PRO A 192 -13.95 -1.62 -17.77
N GLN A 193 -13.34 -0.99 -18.77
CA GLN A 193 -12.07 -1.40 -19.37
C GLN A 193 -10.90 -1.46 -18.38
N SER A 194 -10.97 -0.75 -17.26
CA SER A 194 -9.91 -0.74 -16.23
C SER A 194 -9.94 -1.99 -15.34
N GLY A 195 -11.08 -2.68 -15.24
CA GLY A 195 -11.29 -3.85 -14.38
C GLY A 195 -10.27 -5.00 -14.60
N PRO A 196 -10.12 -5.53 -15.82
CA PRO A 196 -9.19 -6.64 -16.11
C PRO A 196 -7.73 -6.32 -15.79
N ARG A 197 -7.30 -5.06 -15.99
CA ARG A 197 -5.94 -4.61 -15.71
C ARG A 197 -5.72 -4.42 -14.22
N LEU A 198 -6.68 -3.84 -13.49
CA LEU A 198 -6.64 -3.78 -12.02
C LEU A 198 -6.59 -5.20 -11.41
N GLY A 199 -7.43 -6.14 -11.87
CA GLY A 199 -7.41 -7.53 -11.40
C GLY A 199 -6.02 -8.17 -11.59
N THR A 200 -5.41 -8.00 -12.76
CA THR A 200 -4.03 -8.43 -13.03
C THR A 200 -3.02 -7.81 -12.06
N ILE A 201 -3.11 -6.50 -11.82
CA ILE A 201 -2.19 -5.77 -10.93
C ILE A 201 -2.31 -6.25 -9.49
N ILE A 202 -3.52 -6.44 -8.96
CA ILE A 202 -3.71 -6.93 -7.59
C ILE A 202 -3.12 -8.34 -7.44
N CYS A 203 -3.25 -9.21 -8.43
CA CYS A 203 -2.60 -10.53 -8.42
C CYS A 203 -1.05 -10.49 -8.51
N GLN A 204 -0.45 -9.39 -8.96
CA GLN A 204 1.00 -9.26 -9.22
C GLN A 204 1.73 -8.29 -8.26
N THR A 205 1.03 -7.66 -7.32
CA THR A 205 1.58 -6.63 -6.42
C THR A 205 1.32 -6.96 -4.94
N ALA A 206 1.89 -6.16 -4.04
CA ALA A 206 1.59 -6.22 -2.61
C ALA A 206 0.32 -5.42 -2.20
N ILE A 207 -0.47 -4.93 -3.17
CA ILE A 207 -1.61 -4.05 -2.92
C ILE A 207 -2.73 -4.86 -2.26
N SER A 208 -3.08 -4.46 -1.04
CA SER A 208 -4.09 -5.10 -0.19
C SER A 208 -5.19 -4.14 0.27
N GLU A 209 -5.00 -2.82 0.12
CA GLU A 209 -6.04 -1.82 0.32
C GLU A 209 -6.27 -1.04 -0.98
N LEU A 210 -7.48 -1.16 -1.54
CA LEU A 210 -7.82 -0.63 -2.87
C LEU A 210 -9.08 0.25 -2.78
N HIS A 211 -8.93 1.54 -3.10
CA HIS A 211 -10.01 2.52 -3.09
C HIS A 211 -10.33 3.02 -4.50
N LEU A 212 -11.55 2.74 -4.97
CA LEU A 212 -12.02 3.03 -6.32
C LEU A 212 -13.39 3.72 -6.31
N ASP A 213 -13.77 4.32 -5.19
CA ASP A 213 -15.07 5.00 -5.02
C ASP A 213 -15.31 6.10 -6.06
N GLY A 214 -16.55 6.29 -6.51
CA GLY A 214 -16.90 7.40 -7.41
C GLY A 214 -16.42 7.25 -8.86
N ASN A 215 -16.29 6.02 -9.34
CA ASN A 215 -15.89 5.70 -10.71
C ASN A 215 -17.06 5.10 -11.50
N PHE A 216 -16.81 4.57 -12.70
CA PHE A 216 -17.84 3.98 -13.56
C PHE A 216 -17.43 2.58 -14.04
N LEU A 217 -16.89 1.75 -13.13
CA LEU A 217 -16.48 0.37 -13.45
C LEU A 217 -17.65 -0.50 -13.90
N GLN A 218 -18.87 -0.24 -13.41
CA GLN A 218 -20.07 -1.06 -13.65
C GLN A 218 -19.88 -2.53 -13.23
N CYS A 219 -20.90 -3.37 -13.45
CA CYS A 219 -20.83 -4.79 -13.15
C CYS A 219 -19.65 -5.47 -13.87
N SER A 220 -19.46 -5.24 -15.17
CA SER A 220 -18.36 -5.79 -15.98
C SER A 220 -16.96 -5.49 -15.43
N GLY A 221 -16.67 -4.21 -15.14
CA GLY A 221 -15.35 -3.82 -14.63
C GLY A 221 -15.11 -4.33 -13.21
N ALA A 222 -16.13 -4.29 -12.35
CA ALA A 222 -16.04 -4.80 -10.99
C ALA A 222 -15.94 -6.35 -10.95
N LEU A 223 -16.63 -7.06 -11.85
CA LEU A 223 -16.50 -8.51 -12.04
C LEU A 223 -15.09 -8.86 -12.52
N ALA A 224 -14.58 -8.18 -13.55
CA ALA A 224 -13.26 -8.46 -14.10
C ALA A 224 -12.10 -8.12 -13.14
N LEU A 225 -12.31 -7.14 -12.25
CA LEU A 225 -11.42 -6.85 -11.11
C LEU A 225 -11.38 -8.04 -10.13
N LEU A 226 -12.54 -8.56 -9.73
CA LEU A 226 -12.65 -9.52 -8.63
C LEU A 226 -12.50 -10.98 -9.05
N ARG A 227 -12.86 -11.36 -10.28
CA ARG A 227 -12.76 -12.74 -10.81
C ARG A 227 -11.42 -13.42 -10.45
N PRO A 228 -10.24 -12.92 -10.84
CA PRO A 228 -8.98 -13.62 -10.56
C PRO A 228 -8.62 -13.68 -9.06
N ILE A 229 -9.16 -12.76 -8.25
CA ILE A 229 -8.98 -12.71 -6.79
C ILE A 229 -9.89 -13.76 -6.12
N ALA A 230 -11.13 -13.89 -6.60
CA ALA A 230 -12.12 -14.86 -6.16
C ALA A 230 -11.72 -16.30 -6.54
N ASP A 231 -11.30 -16.51 -7.79
CA ASP A 231 -10.85 -17.81 -8.30
C ASP A 231 -9.66 -18.33 -7.48
N TYR A 232 -8.67 -17.47 -7.17
CA TYR A 232 -7.56 -17.81 -6.28
C TYR A 232 -8.01 -18.12 -4.86
N ALA A 233 -8.90 -17.29 -4.30
CA ALA A 233 -9.43 -17.48 -2.95
C ALA A 233 -10.18 -18.82 -2.84
N GLU A 234 -10.98 -19.18 -3.84
CA GLU A 234 -11.68 -20.46 -3.88
C GLU A 234 -10.73 -21.65 -3.97
N MET A 235 -9.67 -21.59 -4.80
CA MET A 235 -8.64 -22.63 -4.85
C MET A 235 -8.01 -22.85 -3.46
N GLN A 236 -7.58 -21.77 -2.79
CA GLN A 236 -7.01 -21.85 -1.44
C GLN A 236 -8.04 -22.21 -0.35
N GLY A 237 -9.32 -21.96 -0.58
CA GLY A 237 -10.42 -22.38 0.28
C GLY A 237 -10.69 -23.89 0.18
N ARG A 238 -10.66 -24.44 -1.04
CA ARG A 238 -10.87 -25.88 -1.32
C ARG A 238 -9.65 -26.75 -1.01
N GLU A 239 -8.44 -26.21 -1.10
CA GLU A 239 -7.19 -26.90 -0.74
C GLU A 239 -6.96 -26.99 0.78
N GLN A 240 -7.66 -26.22 1.60
CA GLN A 240 -7.69 -26.44 3.05
C GLN A 240 -8.57 -27.66 3.34
N PRO A 241 -8.01 -28.78 3.85
CA PRO A 241 -8.80 -29.99 4.04
C PRO A 241 -9.87 -29.76 5.11
N ALA A 242 -11.12 -30.04 4.76
CA ALA A 242 -12.15 -30.29 5.76
C ALA A 242 -11.61 -31.35 6.73
N MET A 243 -11.69 -31.09 8.04
CA MET A 243 -11.09 -31.99 9.03
C MET A 243 -11.79 -33.35 8.97
N ALA A 244 -11.12 -34.33 8.37
CA ALA A 244 -11.48 -35.73 8.54
C ALA A 244 -11.50 -36.06 10.04
N PRO A 245 -12.46 -36.87 10.53
CA PRO A 245 -12.46 -37.29 11.92
C PRO A 245 -11.14 -38.01 12.23
N PRO A 246 -10.55 -37.79 13.42
CA PRO A 246 -9.23 -38.31 13.75
C PRO A 246 -9.28 -39.84 13.92
N ASP A 247 -8.86 -40.56 12.88
CA ASP A 247 -8.71 -42.01 12.90
C ASP A 247 -7.56 -42.41 13.86
N PRO A 248 -7.83 -43.11 14.98
CA PRO A 248 -6.88 -43.26 16.08
C PRO A 248 -5.87 -44.38 15.85
N GLY A 249 -5.09 -44.31 14.75
CA GLY A 249 -4.36 -45.48 14.24
C GLY A 249 -3.07 -45.25 13.43
N SER A 250 -2.35 -44.12 13.55
CA SER A 250 -1.05 -43.96 12.86
C SER A 250 -0.05 -43.02 13.56
N PRO A 251 1.24 -43.40 13.69
CA PRO A 251 2.30 -42.52 14.19
C PRO A 251 2.76 -41.50 13.12
N PRO A 252 3.31 -40.34 13.52
CA PRO A 252 3.57 -39.23 12.60
C PRO A 252 4.79 -39.47 11.70
N HIS A 253 4.56 -39.59 10.39
CA HIS A 253 5.63 -39.54 9.38
C HIS A 253 6.19 -38.12 9.23
N GLN A 254 7.52 -38.03 9.11
CA GLN A 254 8.22 -36.76 8.93
C GLN A 254 8.08 -36.22 7.50
N LEU A 255 7.83 -34.92 7.37
CA LEU A 255 7.83 -34.20 6.10
C LEU A 255 9.26 -34.11 5.52
N GLN A 256 9.63 -35.05 4.66
CA GLN A 256 10.86 -34.95 3.88
C GLN A 256 10.71 -33.92 2.74
N ALA A 257 11.62 -32.95 2.70
CA ALA A 257 11.69 -31.97 1.63
C ALA A 257 12.26 -32.62 0.34
N LYS A 258 11.41 -32.75 -0.70
CA LYS A 258 11.87 -33.14 -2.04
C LYS A 258 12.63 -32.00 -2.71
N GLN A 259 13.96 -31.98 -2.58
CA GLN A 259 14.80 -31.22 -3.50
C GLN A 259 14.78 -31.90 -4.89
N ARG A 260 14.77 -31.09 -5.96
CA ARG A 260 15.05 -31.58 -7.32
C ARG A 260 16.55 -31.89 -7.43
N GLY A 261 16.88 -33.03 -8.04
CA GLY A 261 18.27 -33.48 -8.14
C GLY A 261 19.05 -32.85 -9.30
N SER A 262 20.37 -32.81 -9.13
CA SER A 262 21.37 -32.64 -10.19
C SER A 262 22.59 -33.49 -9.81
N SER A 263 23.08 -34.34 -10.71
CA SER A 263 23.97 -35.45 -10.39
C SER A 263 25.39 -35.31 -10.95
N ALA A 264 26.41 -35.43 -10.10
CA ALA A 264 27.77 -35.86 -10.48
C ALA A 264 28.60 -36.34 -9.25
N LEU A 265 29.55 -37.24 -9.54
CA LEU A 265 30.72 -37.68 -8.76
C LEU A 265 31.51 -36.48 -8.14
N ASN A 266 32.34 -36.53 -7.09
CA ASN A 266 33.01 -37.53 -6.20
C ASN A 266 33.68 -36.72 -5.02
N GLN A 267 34.42 -37.13 -3.97
CA GLN A 267 34.91 -38.35 -3.25
C GLN A 267 35.63 -37.83 -1.94
N ILE A 268 36.06 -38.55 -0.87
CA ILE A 268 35.96 -39.94 -0.33
C ILE A 268 36.30 -39.92 1.21
N THR A 269 36.18 -41.06 1.91
CA THR A 269 36.68 -41.43 3.28
C THR A 269 36.28 -40.65 4.56
N GLU A 270 35.73 -41.44 5.50
CA GLU A 270 36.03 -41.53 6.95
C GLU A 270 35.34 -40.63 8.02
N SER A 271 35.40 -41.14 9.26
CA SER A 271 34.47 -40.95 10.41
C SER A 271 35.26 -40.96 11.74
N PRO A 272 34.67 -41.07 12.96
CA PRO A 272 33.34 -40.68 13.47
C PRO A 272 33.44 -39.72 14.70
N GLY A 273 32.33 -39.31 15.33
CA GLY A 273 32.35 -38.29 16.40
C GLY A 273 31.21 -38.25 17.44
N THR A 274 30.78 -39.39 17.97
CA THR A 274 30.11 -39.58 19.29
C THR A 274 28.74 -38.89 19.59
N LEU A 275 27.81 -39.65 20.18
CA LEU A 275 26.49 -39.17 20.62
C LEU A 275 26.54 -38.41 21.95
N THR A 276 25.54 -37.55 22.21
CA THR A 276 24.83 -37.61 23.50
C THR A 276 23.41 -37.03 23.43
N GLN A 277 22.41 -37.82 23.84
CA GLN A 277 21.04 -37.36 24.13
C GLN A 277 20.84 -37.24 25.64
N LYS A 278 20.10 -36.21 26.09
CA LYS A 278 19.34 -36.15 27.36
C LYS A 278 18.42 -34.91 27.33
N THR A 279 17.19 -35.02 26.86
CA THR A 279 15.96 -35.41 27.60
C THR A 279 15.55 -34.47 28.76
N THR A 280 14.42 -33.80 28.53
CA THR A 280 13.33 -33.52 29.49
C THR A 280 13.63 -32.88 30.85
N SER A 281 13.08 -31.68 31.07
CA SER A 281 11.88 -31.55 31.91
C SER A 281 11.04 -30.33 31.50
N GLY A 282 9.73 -30.41 31.66
CA GLY A 282 8.80 -29.31 31.34
C GLY A 282 8.31 -28.58 32.59
N LYS A 283 7.94 -27.31 32.45
CA LYS A 283 7.06 -26.60 33.40
C LYS A 283 6.11 -25.68 32.66
N GLU A 284 4.84 -25.76 33.02
CA GLU A 284 3.73 -25.14 32.28
C GLU A 284 3.79 -23.61 32.25
N ARG A 285 3.33 -23.00 31.16
CA ARG A 285 2.96 -21.59 31.13
C ARG A 285 1.60 -21.35 30.48
N ARG A 286 0.61 -21.24 31.37
CA ARG A 286 -0.70 -20.56 31.25
C ARG A 286 -1.01 -19.92 29.89
N LYS A 287 -2.11 -20.36 29.25
CA LYS A 287 -2.70 -19.76 28.06
C LYS A 287 -2.81 -18.22 28.19
N LYS A 288 -2.17 -17.47 27.30
CA LYS A 288 -2.54 -16.09 26.97
C LYS A 288 -3.10 -16.07 25.55
N GLY A 289 -4.25 -15.42 25.36
CA GLY A 289 -4.92 -15.37 24.06
C GLY A 289 -4.06 -14.72 22.98
N ILE A 290 -3.75 -15.47 21.92
CA ILE A 290 -3.02 -14.96 20.77
C ILE A 290 -3.99 -14.15 19.92
N LYS A 291 -4.00 -12.81 20.11
CA LYS A 291 -4.40 -11.92 19.02
C LYS A 291 -3.42 -12.18 17.87
N LYS A 292 -3.85 -12.82 16.79
CA LYS A 292 -3.03 -13.05 15.59
C LYS A 292 -2.51 -11.70 15.10
N LYS A 293 -1.23 -11.40 15.34
CA LYS A 293 -0.53 -10.34 14.60
C LYS A 293 -0.55 -10.74 13.13
N ILE A 294 -0.89 -9.80 12.27
CA ILE A 294 -0.71 -9.94 10.83
C ILE A 294 0.79 -10.16 10.58
N LYS A 295 1.16 -11.23 9.87
CA LYS A 295 2.48 -11.37 9.24
C LYS A 295 2.49 -10.35 8.10
N ASP A 296 3.43 -9.40 8.10
CA ASP A 296 3.45 -8.30 7.12
C ASP A 296 3.38 -8.85 5.69
N LEU A 297 2.25 -8.63 5.01
CA LEU A 297 2.03 -9.02 3.62
C LEU A 297 2.90 -8.11 2.74
N THR A 298 4.09 -8.64 2.44
CA THR A 298 5.19 -7.98 1.70
C THR A 298 5.63 -8.85 0.50
N GLU A 299 4.96 -9.98 0.30
CA GLU A 299 5.06 -10.88 -0.84
C GLU A 299 3.87 -10.53 -1.76
N ALA A 300 4.05 -10.39 -3.07
CA ALA A 300 2.92 -10.09 -3.96
C ALA A 300 1.90 -11.24 -4.06
N GLY A 301 0.68 -10.90 -4.44
CA GLY A 301 -0.42 -11.83 -4.62
C GLY A 301 -1.78 -11.17 -4.33
N PRO A 302 -2.91 -11.86 -4.62
CA PRO A 302 -4.27 -11.34 -4.51
C PRO A 302 -4.78 -11.21 -3.06
N TRP A 303 -3.97 -10.61 -2.18
CA TRP A 303 -4.16 -10.53 -0.73
C TRP A 303 -5.14 -9.42 -0.30
N LEU A 304 -6.21 -9.19 -1.06
CA LEU A 304 -7.11 -8.05 -0.88
C LEU A 304 -7.74 -8.05 0.53
N VAL A 305 -7.37 -7.06 1.35
CA VAL A 305 -7.83 -6.86 2.74
C VAL A 305 -8.97 -5.84 2.79
N LYS A 306 -8.87 -4.74 2.02
CA LYS A 306 -9.91 -3.72 1.92
C LYS A 306 -10.22 -3.37 0.47
N LEU A 307 -11.50 -3.24 0.16
CA LEU A 307 -12.01 -2.89 -1.16
C LEU A 307 -13.11 -1.85 -1.04
N TYR A 308 -12.93 -0.69 -1.66
CA TYR A 308 -13.96 0.35 -1.70
C TYR A 308 -14.40 0.60 -3.15
N LEU A 309 -15.64 0.25 -3.42
CA LEU A 309 -16.34 0.31 -4.72
C LEU A 309 -17.67 1.07 -4.56
N ALA A 310 -17.78 2.00 -3.61
CA ALA A 310 -18.97 2.83 -3.50
C ALA A 310 -19.15 3.69 -4.76
N ASP A 311 -20.40 3.98 -5.14
CA ASP A 311 -20.71 4.89 -6.26
C ASP A 311 -19.96 4.49 -7.56
N ASN A 312 -20.15 3.25 -8.03
CA ASN A 312 -19.43 2.68 -9.19
C ASN A 312 -20.33 2.28 -10.37
N GLY A 313 -21.63 2.55 -10.28
CA GLY A 313 -22.63 2.14 -11.29
C GLY A 313 -22.85 0.63 -11.37
N ILE A 314 -22.64 -0.09 -10.26
CA ILE A 314 -22.85 -1.55 -10.18
C ILE A 314 -24.36 -1.79 -10.01
N ASP A 315 -25.08 -1.98 -11.12
CA ASP A 315 -26.52 -2.21 -11.14
C ASP A 315 -27.03 -2.84 -12.45
N ARG A 316 -28.35 -3.10 -12.51
CA ARG A 316 -29.02 -3.78 -13.64
C ARG A 316 -29.17 -2.93 -14.92
N ARG A 317 -28.72 -1.67 -14.94
CA ARG A 317 -28.84 -0.75 -16.10
C ARG A 317 -27.59 -0.74 -16.98
N GLY A 318 -26.52 -1.45 -16.59
CA GLY A 318 -25.35 -1.67 -17.43
C GLY A 318 -25.65 -2.51 -18.68
N LYS A 319 -24.70 -2.59 -19.62
CA LYS A 319 -24.87 -3.30 -20.91
C LYS A 319 -25.22 -4.79 -20.78
N GLU A 320 -24.88 -5.41 -19.65
CA GLU A 320 -25.10 -6.83 -19.34
C GLU A 320 -26.42 -7.07 -18.59
N GLY A 321 -27.20 -6.01 -18.35
CA GLY A 321 -28.50 -6.07 -17.70
C GLY A 321 -28.47 -6.73 -16.31
N GLY A 322 -29.43 -7.60 -16.05
CA GLY A 322 -29.50 -8.38 -14.81
C GLY A 322 -28.39 -9.44 -14.68
N ASN A 323 -27.87 -9.97 -15.80
CA ASN A 323 -26.93 -11.09 -15.78
C ASN A 323 -25.55 -10.66 -15.27
N GLY A 324 -25.01 -9.53 -15.75
CA GLY A 324 -23.73 -9.01 -15.27
C GLY A 324 -23.74 -8.70 -13.76
N LEU A 325 -24.88 -8.24 -13.23
CA LEU A 325 -25.04 -8.03 -11.79
C LEU A 325 -25.12 -9.35 -11.00
N LEU A 326 -25.77 -10.38 -11.55
CA LEU A 326 -25.81 -11.72 -10.96
C LEU A 326 -24.41 -12.34 -10.90
N GLU A 327 -23.66 -12.31 -12.00
CA GLU A 327 -22.28 -12.83 -12.05
C GLU A 327 -21.33 -12.03 -11.14
N PHE A 328 -21.45 -10.70 -11.11
CA PHE A 328 -20.71 -9.87 -10.14
C PHE A 328 -21.00 -10.30 -8.70
N THR A 329 -22.28 -10.51 -8.37
CA THR A 329 -22.71 -10.94 -7.03
C THR A 329 -22.13 -12.31 -6.69
N GLN A 330 -22.19 -13.28 -7.60
CA GLN A 330 -21.62 -14.63 -7.40
C GLN A 330 -20.11 -14.60 -7.14
N ILE A 331 -19.36 -13.79 -7.90
CA ILE A 331 -17.92 -13.59 -7.72
C ILE A 331 -17.60 -12.89 -6.39
N LEU A 332 -18.40 -11.88 -6.02
CA LEU A 332 -18.28 -11.20 -4.74
C LEU A 332 -18.58 -12.14 -3.55
N THR A 333 -19.62 -12.97 -3.62
CA THR A 333 -19.95 -13.94 -2.56
C THR A 333 -18.90 -15.04 -2.45
N CYS A 334 -18.34 -15.50 -3.57
CA CYS A 334 -17.21 -16.43 -3.61
C CYS A 334 -15.99 -15.83 -2.89
N LEU A 335 -15.60 -14.60 -3.24
CA LEU A 335 -14.50 -13.87 -2.63
C LEU A 335 -14.71 -13.62 -1.12
N ILE A 336 -15.94 -13.23 -0.72
CA ILE A 336 -16.31 -13.07 0.70
C ILE A 336 -16.16 -14.39 1.46
N THR A 337 -16.63 -15.50 0.89
CA THR A 337 -16.66 -16.81 1.56
C THR A 337 -15.25 -17.37 1.76
N TYR A 338 -14.43 -17.41 0.70
CA TYR A 338 -13.16 -18.14 0.75
C TYR A 338 -11.92 -17.30 1.06
N SER A 339 -11.96 -15.97 0.89
CA SER A 339 -10.75 -15.15 1.14
C SER A 339 -10.31 -15.22 2.59
N ALA A 340 -9.09 -15.68 2.85
CA ALA A 340 -8.50 -15.60 4.19
C ALA A 340 -8.19 -14.13 4.60
N HIS A 341 -8.09 -13.21 3.64
CA HIS A 341 -7.49 -11.87 3.81
C HIS A 341 -8.52 -10.76 3.99
N LEU A 342 -9.63 -10.81 3.24
CA LEU A 342 -10.61 -9.72 3.15
C LEU A 342 -11.23 -9.37 4.51
N ARG A 343 -11.31 -8.08 4.84
CA ARG A 343 -11.88 -7.55 6.10
C ARG A 343 -12.95 -6.50 5.88
N GLU A 344 -12.79 -5.67 4.85
CA GLU A 344 -13.63 -4.50 4.63
C GLU A 344 -14.02 -4.41 3.16
N ILE A 345 -15.32 -4.21 2.91
CA ILE A 345 -15.90 -3.97 1.58
C ILE A 345 -16.86 -2.80 1.71
N ASP A 346 -16.72 -1.79 0.86
CA ASP A 346 -17.72 -0.74 0.69
C ASP A 346 -18.33 -0.83 -0.72
N LEU A 347 -19.67 -0.86 -0.76
CA LEU A 347 -20.49 -0.94 -1.97
C LEU A 347 -21.64 0.07 -1.92
N ARG A 348 -21.60 1.06 -1.01
CA ARG A 348 -22.63 2.10 -0.87
C ARG A 348 -22.90 2.83 -2.19
N ASN A 349 -24.11 3.37 -2.34
CA ASN A 349 -24.54 4.12 -3.54
C ASN A 349 -24.55 3.32 -4.87
N ASN A 350 -24.36 1.99 -4.84
CA ASN A 350 -24.68 1.10 -5.97
C ASN A 350 -26.11 0.54 -5.83
N VAL A 351 -26.70 0.07 -6.94
CA VAL A 351 -28.10 -0.41 -6.97
C VAL A 351 -28.15 -1.92 -7.22
N LEU A 352 -27.63 -2.67 -6.25
CA LEU A 352 -27.54 -4.14 -6.28
C LEU A 352 -28.92 -4.83 -6.19
N GLY A 353 -29.87 -4.22 -5.47
CA GLY A 353 -31.19 -4.78 -5.21
C GLY A 353 -31.20 -5.91 -4.16
N GLU A 354 -32.41 -6.35 -3.79
CA GLU A 354 -32.64 -7.18 -2.61
C GLU A 354 -32.01 -8.57 -2.69
N MET A 355 -32.07 -9.24 -3.85
CA MET A 355 -31.48 -10.59 -4.03
C MET A 355 -29.97 -10.56 -3.78
N ALA A 356 -29.25 -9.66 -4.42
CA ALA A 356 -27.81 -9.55 -4.24
C ALA A 356 -27.42 -9.15 -2.81
N ALA A 357 -28.23 -8.34 -2.13
CA ALA A 357 -28.05 -8.04 -0.71
C ALA A 357 -28.27 -9.28 0.18
N ALA A 358 -29.21 -10.16 -0.17
CA ALA A 358 -29.42 -11.43 0.53
C ALA A 358 -28.25 -12.41 0.30
N ASP A 359 -27.80 -12.57 -0.95
CA ASP A 359 -26.66 -13.44 -1.32
C ASP A 359 -25.38 -13.02 -0.57
N ILE A 360 -25.08 -11.71 -0.55
CA ILE A 360 -23.95 -11.13 0.19
C ILE A 360 -24.11 -11.37 1.70
N LEU A 361 -25.31 -11.21 2.25
CA LEU A 361 -25.58 -11.45 3.66
C LEU A 361 -25.46 -12.94 4.05
N GLU A 362 -25.80 -13.86 3.15
CA GLU A 362 -25.60 -15.30 3.36
C GLU A 362 -24.10 -15.68 3.34
N ALA A 363 -23.33 -15.20 2.37
CA ALA A 363 -21.87 -15.37 2.35
C ALA A 363 -21.21 -14.81 3.63
N LEU A 364 -21.66 -13.63 4.10
CA LEU A 364 -21.21 -13.04 5.37
C LEU A 364 -21.66 -13.78 6.64
N ARG A 365 -22.67 -14.65 6.55
CA ARG A 365 -23.08 -15.57 7.64
C ARG A 365 -22.24 -16.85 7.61
N ALA A 366 -22.12 -17.49 6.45
CA ALA A 366 -21.32 -18.71 6.26
C ALA A 366 -19.87 -18.51 6.74
N ARG A 367 -19.28 -17.35 6.39
CA ARG A 367 -17.92 -16.93 6.79
C ARG A 367 -17.77 -16.51 8.27
N LYS A 368 -18.82 -16.63 9.08
CA LYS A 368 -18.78 -16.49 10.56
C LYS A 368 -19.00 -17.82 11.28
N THR A 369 -19.46 -18.85 10.57
CA THR A 369 -19.74 -20.18 11.13
C THR A 369 -18.64 -21.21 10.85
N GLY A 370 -17.74 -20.92 9.90
CA GLY A 370 -16.43 -21.58 9.74
C GLY A 370 -15.28 -20.73 10.28
#